data_AF-A0A852JC13-F1
#
_entry.id   AF-A0A852JC13-F1
#
_cell.length_a   1.000
_cell.length_b   1.000
_cell.length_c   1.000
_cell.angle_alpha   90.00
_cell.angle_beta   90.00
_cell.angle_gamma   90.00
#
_symmetry.space_group_name_H-M   'P 1'
#
loop_
_entity.id
_entity.type
_entity.pdbx_description
1 polymer ?
#
loop_
_entity_poly.entity_id
_entity_poly.type
_entity_poly.pdbx_seq_one_letter_code
_entity_poly.pdbx_strand_id
1 'polypeptide(L)'
;VLRKNQPMYPMLVLLGLAALLGASQGRTDCYGSVNRIQTSGASCATAKPEGLSYCGVRASQKIAEGDLRAMDQYKTIIKRVGEKLCVEPALIAGIISRESHAGKALKNGWGDNGNGFGLMQVDKNFHKPKGNWNSEAHITQGTDILITMIRTIQKKFPRWTKDQQLKGKIQA
;
A
#
# COMPACT_ATOMS: atom_id res chain seq x y z
N VAL A 1 30.67 10.51 -2.89
CA VAL A 1 29.55 10.37 -3.86
C VAL A 1 28.29 9.98 -3.09
N LEU A 2 27.55 10.98 -2.60
CA LEU A 2 26.33 10.81 -1.79
C LEU A 2 25.12 10.78 -2.71
N ARG A 3 24.58 9.58 -3.01
CA ARG A 3 23.29 9.47 -3.70
C ARG A 3 22.18 9.63 -2.66
N LYS A 4 21.60 10.83 -2.70
CA LYS A 4 20.34 11.28 -2.09
C LYS A 4 19.33 10.13 -1.95
N ASN A 5 18.80 9.99 -0.74
CA ASN A 5 17.54 9.31 -0.42
C ASN A 5 16.58 9.41 -1.61
N GLN A 6 16.24 8.29 -2.24
CA GLN A 6 15.20 8.31 -3.25
C GLN A 6 13.88 8.67 -2.55
N PRO A 7 13.24 9.79 -2.93
CA PRO A 7 11.93 10.13 -2.42
C PRO A 7 10.92 9.12 -2.97
N MET A 8 10.04 8.61 -2.11
CA MET A 8 8.88 7.82 -2.50
C MET A 8 8.04 8.63 -3.51
N TYR A 9 8.18 8.38 -4.80
CA TYR A 9 7.40 9.04 -5.86
C TYR A 9 5.99 8.42 -5.99
N PRO A 10 4.97 9.23 -6.34
CA PRO A 10 3.61 9.16 -5.79
C PRO A 10 2.86 7.88 -6.15
N MET A 11 2.21 7.31 -5.14
CA MET A 11 1.34 6.13 -5.25
C MET A 11 -0.06 6.51 -5.76
N LEU A 12 -0.70 5.60 -6.49
CA LEU A 12 -2.12 5.24 -6.33
C LEU A 12 -2.48 4.06 -7.24
N VAL A 13 -2.78 2.91 -6.63
CA VAL A 13 -3.29 1.68 -7.27
C VAL A 13 -4.45 1.19 -6.40
N LEU A 14 -5.65 1.79 -6.53
CA LEU A 14 -6.66 1.62 -5.46
C LEU A 14 -8.11 1.37 -5.87
N LEU A 15 -8.46 1.27 -7.16
CA LEU A 15 -9.87 1.01 -7.52
C LEU A 15 -10.21 -0.45 -7.84
N GLY A 16 -9.26 -1.26 -8.35
CA GLY A 16 -9.54 -2.68 -8.67
C GLY A 16 -9.67 -3.59 -7.44
N LEU A 17 -9.01 -3.25 -6.33
CA LEU A 17 -8.86 -4.14 -5.17
C LEU A 17 -10.05 -4.12 -4.20
N ALA A 18 -10.86 -3.06 -4.19
CA ALA A 18 -12.03 -2.96 -3.33
C ALA A 18 -13.08 -4.05 -3.66
N ALA A 19 -13.24 -4.38 -4.95
CA ALA A 19 -14.17 -5.43 -5.40
C ALA A 19 -13.76 -6.83 -4.91
N LEU A 20 -12.46 -7.12 -4.80
CA LEU A 20 -12.01 -8.43 -4.31
C LEU A 20 -12.28 -8.64 -2.84
N LEU A 21 -12.08 -7.62 -2.02
CA LEU A 21 -12.08 -7.80 -0.56
C LEU A 21 -13.50 -7.93 0.01
N GLY A 22 -14.53 -7.61 -0.78
CA GLY A 22 -15.93 -7.59 -0.36
C GLY A 22 -16.19 -6.55 0.73
N ALA A 23 -17.44 -6.43 1.19
CA ALA A 23 -17.75 -5.58 2.33
C ALA A 23 -17.00 -6.07 3.59
N SER A 24 -16.31 -5.15 4.26
CA SER A 24 -15.81 -5.36 5.63
C SER A 24 -17.01 -5.30 6.59
N GLN A 25 -17.08 -6.22 7.56
CA GLN A 25 -18.15 -6.22 8.55
C GLN A 25 -17.89 -5.22 9.70
N GLY A 26 -16.66 -4.70 9.81
CA GLY A 26 -16.26 -3.68 10.78
C GLY A 26 -15.99 -2.30 10.16
N ARG A 27 -16.13 -1.24 10.96
CA ARG A 27 -15.69 0.12 10.60
C ARG A 27 -14.16 0.15 10.50
N THR A 28 -13.63 0.24 9.28
CA THR A 28 -12.19 0.28 8.98
C THR A 28 -11.72 1.67 8.54
N ASP A 29 -12.52 2.71 8.77
CA ASP A 29 -12.33 4.07 8.26
C ASP A 29 -11.76 5.04 9.31
N CYS A 30 -11.13 4.52 10.39
CA CYS A 30 -10.58 5.36 11.47
C CYS A 30 -9.61 6.43 10.96
N TYR A 31 -8.89 6.13 9.88
CA TYR A 31 -7.86 6.97 9.28
C TYR A 31 -8.30 7.65 7.97
N GLY A 32 -9.58 7.55 7.60
CA GLY A 32 -10.11 8.01 6.31
C GLY A 32 -10.53 6.84 5.42
N SER A 33 -11.10 7.15 4.26
CA SER A 33 -11.56 6.15 3.29
C SER A 33 -10.96 6.39 1.91
N VAL A 34 -10.42 5.33 1.31
CA VAL A 34 -9.82 5.36 -0.03
C VAL A 34 -10.84 5.76 -1.09
N ASN A 35 -12.11 5.43 -0.91
CA ASN A 35 -13.19 5.78 -1.85
C ASN A 35 -13.48 7.29 -1.89
N ARG A 36 -13.07 8.04 -0.87
CA ARG A 36 -13.24 9.51 -0.81
C ARG A 36 -11.99 10.28 -1.21
N ILE A 37 -10.91 9.58 -1.57
CA ILE A 37 -9.66 10.19 -2.00
C ILE A 37 -9.68 10.37 -3.52
N GLN A 38 -9.70 11.62 -3.98
CA GLN A 38 -9.45 11.93 -5.38
C GLN A 38 -7.99 11.66 -5.75
N THR A 39 -7.77 11.05 -6.91
CA THR A 39 -6.44 10.63 -7.38
C THR A 39 -6.26 10.86 -8.87
N SER A 40 -5.04 11.23 -9.28
CA SER A 40 -4.63 11.23 -10.68
C SER A 40 -4.20 9.84 -11.17
N GLY A 41 -4.01 8.87 -10.28
CA GLY A 41 -3.54 7.52 -10.58
C GLY A 41 -2.05 7.43 -10.90
N ALA A 42 -1.66 6.38 -11.62
CA ALA A 42 -0.28 6.02 -11.88
C ALA A 42 0.37 7.03 -12.84
N SER A 43 1.57 7.50 -12.50
CA SER A 43 2.37 8.28 -13.44
C SER A 43 2.79 7.42 -14.64
N CYS A 44 3.20 8.04 -15.74
CA CYS A 44 3.77 7.29 -16.87
C CYS A 44 5.08 6.60 -16.52
N ALA A 45 5.83 7.12 -15.54
CA ALA A 45 7.03 6.45 -15.03
C ALA A 45 6.70 5.15 -14.30
N THR A 46 5.50 5.04 -13.72
CA THR A 46 4.97 3.81 -13.12
C THR A 46 4.35 2.89 -14.18
N ALA A 47 3.56 3.43 -15.10
CA ALA A 47 2.79 2.61 -16.04
C ALA A 47 3.64 2.00 -17.17
N LYS A 48 4.71 2.68 -17.63
CA LYS A 48 5.54 2.18 -18.74
C LYS A 48 6.30 0.90 -18.40
N PRO A 49 6.96 0.75 -17.24
CA PRO A 49 7.59 -0.51 -16.84
C PRO A 49 6.61 -1.69 -16.76
N GLU A 50 5.33 -1.41 -16.51
CA GLU A 50 4.23 -2.40 -16.48
C GLU A 50 3.73 -2.77 -17.89
N GLY A 51 4.36 -2.24 -18.94
CA GLY A 51 3.98 -2.49 -20.33
C GLY A 51 2.74 -1.71 -20.81
N LEU A 52 2.30 -0.69 -20.07
CA LEU A 52 1.12 0.10 -20.44
C LEU A 52 1.49 1.32 -21.29
N SER A 53 0.73 1.54 -22.37
CA SER A 53 0.87 2.72 -23.25
C SER A 53 0.13 3.97 -22.74
N TYR A 54 -0.58 3.85 -21.62
CA TYR A 54 -1.38 4.90 -21.00
C TYR A 54 -1.08 5.01 -19.51
N CYS A 55 -1.44 6.15 -18.93
CA CYS A 55 -1.16 6.50 -17.54
C CYS A 55 -2.46 6.87 -16.82
N GLY A 56 -2.34 7.30 -15.58
CA GLY A 56 -3.43 7.79 -14.74
C GLY A 56 -4.25 6.67 -14.09
N VAL A 57 -5.48 6.99 -13.70
CA VAL A 57 -6.35 6.09 -12.92
C VAL A 57 -6.60 4.75 -13.62
N ARG A 58 -6.75 4.76 -14.95
CA ARG A 58 -6.96 3.52 -15.71
C ARG A 58 -5.73 2.61 -15.65
N ALA A 59 -4.53 3.17 -15.71
CA ALA A 59 -3.29 2.39 -15.59
C ALA A 59 -3.17 1.76 -14.20
N SER A 60 -3.46 2.53 -13.16
CA SER A 60 -3.57 2.02 -11.79
C SER A 60 -4.52 0.85 -11.66
N GLN A 61 -5.73 0.96 -12.21
CA GLN A 61 -6.72 -0.12 -12.19
C GLN A 61 -6.21 -1.35 -12.92
N LYS A 62 -5.54 -1.19 -14.07
CA LYS A 62 -5.02 -2.32 -14.84
C LYS A 62 -3.89 -3.05 -14.12
N ILE A 63 -2.99 -2.32 -13.45
CA ILE A 63 -1.93 -2.90 -12.63
C ILE A 63 -2.55 -3.67 -11.45
N ALA A 64 -3.49 -3.06 -10.73
CA ALA A 64 -4.23 -3.72 -9.65
C ALA A 64 -4.88 -5.02 -10.16
N GLU A 65 -5.50 -4.98 -11.33
CA GLU A 65 -6.17 -6.12 -11.96
C GLU A 65 -5.20 -7.29 -12.17
N GLY A 66 -3.99 -7.01 -12.66
CA GLY A 66 -2.92 -8.00 -12.85
C GLY A 66 -2.41 -8.64 -11.56
N ASP A 67 -2.68 -8.03 -10.41
CA ASP A 67 -2.26 -8.52 -9.10
C ASP A 67 -3.36 -9.30 -8.37
N LEU A 68 -4.61 -9.21 -8.81
CA LEU A 68 -5.79 -9.74 -8.10
C LEU A 68 -5.67 -11.22 -7.73
N ARG A 69 -5.24 -12.06 -8.68
CA ARG A 69 -5.11 -13.51 -8.45
C ARG A 69 -4.08 -13.84 -7.37
N ALA A 70 -2.96 -13.11 -7.35
CA ALA A 70 -1.94 -13.29 -6.32
C ALA A 70 -2.40 -12.70 -4.97
N MET A 71 -3.11 -11.57 -5.01
CA MET A 71 -3.66 -10.92 -3.82
C MET A 71 -4.68 -11.78 -3.08
N ASP A 72 -5.48 -12.57 -3.80
CA ASP A 72 -6.55 -13.39 -3.19
C ASP A 72 -6.01 -14.39 -2.15
N GLN A 73 -4.77 -14.86 -2.32
CA GLN A 73 -4.08 -15.72 -1.36
C GLN A 73 -3.92 -15.07 0.03
N TYR A 74 -3.85 -13.74 0.09
CA TYR A 74 -3.64 -12.96 1.30
C TYR A 74 -4.91 -12.26 1.79
N LYS A 75 -6.01 -12.36 1.05
CA LYS A 75 -7.28 -11.67 1.31
C LYS A 75 -7.75 -11.80 2.76
N THR A 76 -7.79 -13.02 3.29
CA THR A 76 -8.24 -13.29 4.66
C THR A 76 -7.37 -12.59 5.70
N ILE A 77 -6.05 -12.62 5.52
CA ILE A 77 -5.10 -11.99 6.44
C ILE A 77 -5.18 -10.46 6.32
N ILE A 78 -5.26 -9.93 5.11
CA ILE A 78 -5.40 -8.48 4.86
C ILE A 78 -6.68 -7.95 5.52
N LYS A 79 -7.81 -8.66 5.37
CA LYS A 79 -9.07 -8.29 6.05
C LYS A 79 -8.92 -8.30 7.57
N ARG A 80 -8.37 -9.38 8.13
CA ARG A 80 -8.16 -9.51 9.58
C ARG A 80 -7.27 -8.40 10.14
N VAL A 81 -6.16 -8.09 9.48
CA VAL A 81 -5.25 -7.00 9.91
C VAL A 81 -5.94 -5.65 9.79
N GLY A 82 -6.66 -5.40 8.68
CA GLY A 82 -7.41 -4.17 8.48
C GLY A 82 -8.48 -3.94 9.55
N GLU A 83 -9.26 -4.97 9.87
CA GLU A 83 -10.24 -4.93 10.97
C GLU A 83 -9.57 -4.70 12.33
N LYS A 84 -8.51 -5.46 12.63
CA LYS A 84 -7.75 -5.36 13.89
C LYS A 84 -7.16 -3.96 14.12
N LEU A 85 -6.69 -3.31 13.06
CA LEU A 85 -6.00 -2.02 13.14
C LEU A 85 -6.86 -0.84 12.71
N CYS A 86 -8.15 -1.07 12.41
CA CYS A 86 -9.08 -0.07 11.88
C CYS A 86 -8.56 0.67 10.63
N VAL A 87 -7.98 -0.09 9.70
CA VAL A 87 -7.48 0.40 8.40
C VAL A 87 -8.21 -0.35 7.29
N GLU A 88 -8.67 0.36 6.27
CA GLU A 88 -9.38 -0.27 5.15
C GLU A 88 -8.52 -1.36 4.49
N PRO A 89 -9.01 -2.61 4.39
CA PRO A 89 -8.27 -3.69 3.74
C PRO A 89 -7.86 -3.35 2.31
N ALA A 90 -8.67 -2.55 1.60
CA ALA A 90 -8.35 -2.07 0.26
C ALA A 90 -7.10 -1.19 0.22
N LEU A 91 -6.85 -0.38 1.25
CA LEU A 91 -5.64 0.40 1.38
C LEU A 91 -4.41 -0.50 1.52
N ILE A 92 -4.48 -1.48 2.42
CA ILE A 92 -3.40 -2.45 2.65
C ILE A 92 -3.09 -3.21 1.35
N ALA A 93 -4.12 -3.69 0.65
CA ALA A 93 -3.95 -4.42 -0.60
C ALA A 93 -3.39 -3.54 -1.73
N GLY A 94 -3.79 -2.27 -1.81
CA GLY A 94 -3.21 -1.29 -2.75
C GLY A 94 -1.72 -1.06 -2.51
N ILE A 95 -1.30 -0.98 -1.24
CA ILE A 95 0.12 -0.90 -0.86
C ILE A 95 0.85 -2.18 -1.28
N ILE A 96 0.32 -3.36 -0.95
CA ILE A 96 0.95 -4.64 -1.30
C ILE A 96 1.11 -4.81 -2.82
N SER A 97 0.11 -4.38 -3.61
CA SER A 97 0.19 -4.38 -5.08
C SER A 97 1.35 -3.53 -5.57
N ARG A 98 1.46 -2.28 -5.07
CA ARG A 98 2.55 -1.38 -5.44
C ARG A 98 3.93 -1.88 -4.99
N GLU A 99 4.04 -2.35 -3.76
CA GLU A 99 5.34 -2.65 -3.15
C GLU A 99 5.93 -3.97 -3.65
N SER A 100 5.10 -4.94 -4.01
CA SER A 100 5.59 -6.30 -4.29
C SER A 100 4.85 -7.04 -5.40
N HIS A 101 3.84 -6.43 -6.02
CA HIS A 101 2.88 -7.13 -6.87
C HIS A 101 2.33 -8.38 -6.19
N ALA A 102 1.89 -8.23 -4.94
CA ALA A 102 1.46 -9.34 -4.08
C ALA A 102 2.50 -10.47 -3.99
N GLY A 103 3.78 -10.10 -3.87
CA GLY A 103 4.91 -11.01 -3.74
C GLY A 103 5.56 -11.45 -5.05
N LYS A 104 4.95 -11.22 -6.22
CA LYS A 104 5.50 -11.61 -7.53
C LYS A 104 6.86 -10.97 -7.83
N ALA A 105 7.11 -9.76 -7.31
CA ALA A 105 8.36 -9.04 -7.50
C ALA A 105 9.48 -9.42 -6.51
N LEU A 106 9.21 -10.32 -5.54
CA LEU A 106 10.14 -10.61 -4.45
C LEU A 106 10.99 -11.86 -4.72
N LYS A 107 12.22 -11.86 -4.18
CA LYS A 107 13.09 -13.03 -4.11
C LYS A 107 13.26 -13.45 -2.65
N ASN A 108 12.69 -14.59 -2.26
CA ASN A 108 12.68 -15.07 -0.87
C ASN A 108 12.18 -14.01 0.13
N GLY A 109 11.17 -13.23 -0.27
CA GLY A 109 10.61 -12.16 0.54
C GLY A 109 11.37 -10.84 0.48
N TRP A 110 12.50 -10.74 -0.22
CA TRP A 110 13.28 -9.51 -0.33
C TRP A 110 13.06 -8.82 -1.68
N GLY A 111 12.89 -7.50 -1.63
CA GLY A 111 12.85 -6.59 -2.77
C GLY A 111 13.79 -5.39 -2.53
N ASP A 112 13.68 -4.36 -3.35
CA ASP A 112 14.49 -3.12 -3.27
C ASP A 112 15.99 -3.37 -3.00
N ASN A 113 16.64 -4.14 -3.87
CA ASN A 113 18.05 -4.53 -3.74
C ASN A 113 18.41 -5.16 -2.38
N GLY A 114 17.46 -5.84 -1.74
CA GLY A 114 17.63 -6.51 -0.45
C GLY A 114 17.36 -5.64 0.77
N ASN A 115 16.78 -4.44 0.62
CA ASN A 115 16.43 -3.57 1.75
C ASN A 115 14.98 -3.76 2.22
N GLY A 116 14.04 -3.88 1.28
CA GLY A 116 12.63 -4.08 1.57
C GLY A 116 12.30 -5.54 1.84
N PHE A 117 11.60 -5.80 2.94
CA PHE A 117 11.14 -7.14 3.32
C PHE A 117 9.62 -7.29 3.20
N GLY A 118 9.21 -8.40 2.63
CA GLY A 118 7.84 -8.90 2.56
C GLY A 118 6.85 -8.10 1.73
N LEU A 119 5.58 -8.49 1.83
CA LEU A 119 4.49 -7.99 0.96
C LEU A 119 4.34 -6.47 0.97
N MET A 120 4.57 -5.83 2.12
CA MET A 120 4.52 -4.36 2.29
C MET A 120 5.91 -3.68 2.30
N GLN A 121 6.97 -4.39 1.90
CA GLN A 121 8.35 -3.88 1.80
C GLN A 121 8.83 -3.04 3.00
N VAL A 122 8.81 -3.63 4.20
CA VAL A 122 9.38 -2.99 5.40
C VAL A 122 10.90 -2.85 5.23
N ASP A 123 11.38 -1.61 5.22
CA ASP A 123 12.81 -1.32 5.07
C ASP A 123 13.60 -1.71 6.33
N LYS A 124 14.52 -2.66 6.15
CA LYS A 124 15.38 -3.21 7.22
C LYS A 124 16.31 -2.17 7.86
N ASN A 125 16.61 -1.08 7.14
CA ASN A 125 17.52 -0.04 7.62
C ASN A 125 16.88 0.84 8.70
N PHE A 126 15.55 0.87 8.77
CA PHE A 126 14.79 1.65 9.76
C PHE A 126 14.04 0.76 10.76
N HIS A 127 13.66 -0.45 10.36
CA HIS A 127 12.87 -1.35 11.19
C HIS A 127 13.39 -2.78 11.09
N LYS A 128 13.48 -3.50 12.22
CA LYS A 128 13.72 -4.95 12.20
C LYS A 128 12.48 -5.67 11.64
N PRO A 129 12.56 -6.38 10.51
CA PRO A 129 11.40 -7.08 9.96
C PRO A 129 10.92 -8.21 10.87
N LYS A 130 9.60 -8.44 10.93
CA LYS A 130 8.95 -9.41 11.83
C LYS A 130 8.18 -10.47 11.04
N GLY A 131 8.29 -11.71 11.50
CA GLY A 131 7.57 -12.86 10.91
C GLY A 131 8.07 -13.24 9.52
N ASN A 132 7.33 -14.13 8.86
CA ASN A 132 7.60 -14.48 7.46
C ASN A 132 7.13 -13.35 6.53
N TRP A 133 7.78 -13.22 5.37
CA TRP A 133 7.59 -12.15 4.40
C TRP A 133 6.13 -11.96 3.92
N ASN A 134 5.31 -13.01 4.03
CA ASN A 134 3.89 -13.04 3.66
C ASN A 134 2.94 -13.34 4.84
N SER A 135 3.43 -13.24 6.08
CA SER A 135 2.64 -13.58 7.27
C SER A 135 1.76 -12.43 7.77
N GLU A 136 0.77 -12.76 8.60
CA GLU A 136 -0.03 -11.78 9.33
C GLU A 136 0.84 -10.85 10.21
N ALA A 137 1.89 -11.40 10.83
CA ALA A 137 2.83 -10.59 11.64
C ALA A 137 3.53 -9.52 10.79
N HIS A 138 3.90 -9.86 9.55
CA HIS A 138 4.50 -8.90 8.61
C HIS A 138 3.52 -7.83 8.16
N ILE A 139 2.30 -8.23 7.74
CA ILE A 139 1.27 -7.27 7.30
C ILE A 139 0.84 -6.36 8.45
N THR A 140 0.76 -6.89 9.69
CA THR A 140 0.51 -6.09 10.89
C THR A 140 1.61 -5.06 11.09
N GLN A 141 2.89 -5.46 11.00
CA GLN A 141 4.02 -4.53 11.14
C GLN A 141 3.99 -3.41 10.08
N GLY A 142 3.80 -3.76 8.81
CA GLY A 142 3.72 -2.77 7.73
C GLY A 142 2.55 -1.78 7.94
N THR A 143 1.42 -2.28 8.43
CA THR A 143 0.24 -1.46 8.72
C THR A 143 0.44 -0.55 9.95
N ASP A 144 1.12 -1.01 11.01
CA ASP A 144 1.47 -0.17 12.16
C ASP A 144 2.43 0.97 11.79
N ILE A 145 3.38 0.71 10.89
CA ILE A 145 4.27 1.75 10.34
C ILE A 145 3.43 2.77 9.57
N LEU A 146 2.53 2.32 8.68
CA LEU A 146 1.61 3.20 7.96
C LEU A 146 0.79 4.08 8.92
N ILE A 147 0.21 3.50 9.97
CA ILE A 147 -0.57 4.23 10.98
C ILE A 147 0.29 5.29 11.67
N THR A 148 1.53 4.96 12.03
CA THR A 148 2.47 5.90 12.64
C THR A 148 2.72 7.08 11.71
N MET A 149 2.92 6.82 10.41
CA MET A 149 3.14 7.87 9.43
C MET A 149 1.89 8.73 9.19
N ILE A 150 0.68 8.12 9.15
CA ILE A 150 -0.58 8.87 9.07
C ILE A 150 -0.73 9.80 10.28
N ARG A 151 -0.50 9.30 11.50
CA ARG A 151 -0.56 10.11 12.72
C ARG A 151 0.43 11.29 12.70
N THR A 152 1.61 11.12 12.09
CA THR A 152 2.55 12.22 11.88
C THR A 152 1.97 13.29 10.95
N ILE A 153 1.31 12.90 9.86
CA ILE A 153 0.60 13.86 8.97
C ILE A 153 -0.57 14.54 9.69
N GLN A 154 -1.35 13.80 10.49
CA GLN A 154 -2.45 14.36 11.28
C GLN A 154 -1.97 15.46 12.24
N LYS A 155 -0.84 15.22 12.92
CA LYS A 155 -0.21 16.23 13.80
C LYS A 155 0.31 17.43 13.02
N LYS A 156 0.89 17.21 11.84
CA LYS A 156 1.45 18.29 11.01
C LYS A 156 0.37 19.15 10.35
N PHE A 157 -0.77 18.55 9.97
CA PHE A 157 -1.87 19.20 9.27
C PHE A 157 -3.21 18.92 9.96
N PRO A 158 -3.45 19.47 11.16
CA PRO A 158 -4.64 19.16 11.95
C PRO A 158 -5.94 19.73 11.35
N ARG A 159 -5.85 20.71 10.44
CA ARG A 159 -7.00 21.30 9.74
C ARG A 159 -7.44 20.51 8.51
N TRP A 160 -6.65 19.54 8.05
CA TRP A 160 -7.01 18.69 6.93
C TRP A 160 -8.04 17.65 7.37
N THR A 161 -8.92 17.24 6.46
CA THR A 161 -9.81 16.10 6.69
C THR A 161 -9.00 14.81 6.83
N LYS A 162 -9.56 13.77 7.44
CA LYS A 162 -8.91 12.45 7.52
C LYS A 162 -8.52 11.92 6.14
N ASP A 163 -9.38 12.10 5.14
CA ASP A 163 -9.12 11.65 3.78
C ASP A 163 -7.96 12.43 3.14
N GLN A 164 -7.84 13.74 3.41
CA GLN A 164 -6.69 14.55 2.99
C GLN A 164 -5.39 14.15 3.70
N GLN A 165 -5.44 13.85 5.01
CA GLN A 165 -4.29 13.37 5.78
C GLN A 165 -3.82 12.00 5.27
N LEU A 166 -4.76 11.11 4.99
CA LEU A 166 -4.49 9.81 4.41
C LEU A 166 -3.85 9.93 3.01
N LYS A 167 -4.45 10.75 2.14
CA LYS A 167 -3.89 11.06 0.81
C LYS A 167 -2.48 11.65 0.91
N GLY A 168 -2.29 12.59 1.83
CA GLY A 168 -1.00 13.24 2.08
C GLY A 168 0.10 12.25 2.42
N LYS A 169 -0.22 11.16 3.13
CA LYS A 169 0.78 10.11 3.38
C LYS A 169 0.97 9.16 2.20
N ILE A 170 -0.10 8.77 1.51
CA ILE A 170 -0.01 7.83 0.39
C ILE A 170 0.74 8.46 -0.82
N GLN A 171 0.62 9.78 -1.00
CA GLN A 171 1.28 10.49 -2.10
C GLN A 171 2.72 10.95 -1.81
N ALA A 172 3.17 10.91 -0.54
CA ALA A 172 4.47 11.40 -0.09
C ALA A 172 5.47 10.27 0.18
#